data_AF-A0A935QVC3-F1
#
_entry.id   AF-A0A935QVC3-F1
#
_cell.length_a   1.000
_cell.length_b   1.000
_cell.length_c   1.000
_cell.angle_alpha   90.00
_cell.angle_beta   90.00
_cell.angle_gamma   90.00
#
_symmetry.space_group_name_H-M   'P 1'
#
loop_
_entity.id
_entity.type
_entity.pdbx_description
1 polymer ?
#
loop_
_entity_poly.entity_id
_entity_poly.type
_entity_poly.pdbx_seq_one_letter_code
_entity_poly.pdbx_strand_id
1 'polypeptide(L)'
;MRSESRALGLGGGLIMALALGACTENNFYTQKHTDVFQQARRNTVDVLLVVDNSCSMVEEQNKLASNFQAFIQFFQGVDVDYQIGVITTDNEAAEFSGRLVGGDDEVILRSADGLVLERVAWDRDWDLPAGASWSLDPDQMTVTGNDRRDAWCSGAGEYGAGDQGTPGAANPSCGASGPEDSGDTGASDSGDTGSNETSEGAAPVVGELIITELMVDPLAVADELGEWVELTNVSDHTLDLSGCTISDDGRNGASIPAGTLLAAGERLVLSRSDDAATNGGLDASISLADGMTLNNDVLILKPDTEGAGEIFSEMVAQGTTGTGIEMGLDSALSALSEPLLSTTNAGFVRTEANLSLIIVSDEEDSSQYAVDHYFSYFAGLKGDAAFRDHSLFNLSAVVGSEEPEFDGDPSCSSDDGVASYGSRYVDLAQRTNGLIESICDDDFSPIAQELGLTLSGLVAEYELSERPREDTLEVSLYSSASEDDFEKELVRDVDYIYVVERNSLRFEEGQVPPSQWFIKVEYELLPKGAVQESDTGEDGTP
;
A
#
# COMPACT_ATOMS: atom_id res chain seq x y z
N MET A 1 -22.30 69.22 -67.69
CA MET A 1 -21.43 70.04 -68.56
C MET A 1 -20.00 69.97 -68.03
N ARG A 2 -19.00 70.25 -68.89
CA ARG A 2 -17.57 70.49 -68.61
C ARG A 2 -17.30 71.18 -67.25
N SER A 3 -16.31 70.91 -66.39
CA SER A 3 -14.94 70.33 -66.38
C SER A 3 -13.98 71.34 -65.69
N GLU A 4 -12.92 70.82 -65.01
CA GLU A 4 -11.69 71.52 -64.52
C GLU A 4 -11.78 72.40 -63.24
N SER A 5 -10.74 72.59 -62.39
CA SER A 5 -9.44 71.88 -62.20
C SER A 5 -8.68 72.22 -60.88
N ARG A 6 -7.86 71.26 -60.39
CA ARG A 6 -6.55 71.34 -59.65
C ARG A 6 -6.27 72.40 -58.54
N ALA A 7 -6.15 71.92 -57.29
CA ALA A 7 -4.92 71.67 -56.48
C ALA A 7 -3.78 72.72 -56.23
N LEU A 8 -3.21 72.66 -54.99
CA LEU A 8 -1.99 73.29 -54.40
C LEU A 8 -1.98 74.83 -54.19
N GLY A 9 -1.33 75.43 -53.17
CA GLY A 9 -0.65 74.89 -51.97
C GLY A 9 0.37 75.85 -51.30
N LEU A 10 0.56 75.74 -49.97
CA LEU A 10 1.68 76.23 -49.11
C LEU A 10 1.85 77.72 -48.71
N GLY A 11 2.26 77.91 -47.43
CA GLY A 11 2.77 79.14 -46.80
C GLY A 11 2.01 79.52 -45.51
N GLY A 12 2.56 79.58 -44.28
CA GLY A 12 3.89 79.23 -43.79
C GLY A 12 4.56 80.34 -42.93
N GLY A 13 4.45 80.27 -41.60
CA GLY A 13 5.38 80.96 -40.67
C GLY A 13 4.81 81.63 -39.40
N LEU A 14 5.62 81.60 -38.32
CA LEU A 14 5.53 82.35 -37.04
C LEU A 14 4.41 81.93 -36.04
N ILE A 15 4.57 81.90 -34.69
CA ILE A 15 5.60 82.44 -33.75
C ILE A 15 5.97 81.41 -32.66
N MET A 16 7.19 81.54 -32.11
CA MET A 16 7.84 80.80 -31.02
C MET A 16 7.23 81.04 -29.62
N ALA A 17 7.18 80.02 -28.75
CA ALA A 17 6.87 80.15 -27.32
C ALA A 17 7.79 79.26 -26.45
N LEU A 18 8.04 79.68 -25.20
CA LEU A 18 9.05 79.12 -24.29
C LEU A 18 8.80 77.65 -23.93
N ALA A 19 9.89 76.86 -23.91
CA ALA A 19 9.96 75.61 -23.16
C ALA A 19 10.68 75.85 -21.83
N LEU A 20 9.94 75.76 -20.73
CA LEU A 20 10.49 75.54 -19.39
C LEU A 20 10.32 74.05 -19.07
N GLY A 21 11.35 73.45 -18.47
CA GLY A 21 11.39 72.01 -18.26
C GLY A 21 10.32 71.52 -17.29
N ALA A 22 9.58 70.50 -17.71
CA ALA A 22 9.00 69.51 -16.82
C ALA A 22 9.73 68.19 -17.11
N CYS A 23 10.33 67.59 -16.08
CA CYS A 23 10.69 66.18 -16.17
C CYS A 23 9.40 65.40 -16.29
N THR A 24 9.19 64.72 -17.42
CA THR A 24 8.18 63.67 -17.49
C THR A 24 8.70 62.49 -16.68
N GLU A 25 8.16 62.31 -15.49
CA GLU A 25 8.19 61.01 -14.83
C GLU A 25 7.51 60.03 -15.78
N ASN A 26 8.32 59.19 -16.44
CA ASN A 26 7.80 58.05 -17.16
C ASN A 26 7.33 57.07 -16.10
N ASN A 27 6.04 57.14 -15.75
CA ASN A 27 5.35 56.02 -15.13
C ASN A 27 5.36 54.87 -16.13
N PHE A 28 6.44 54.08 -16.09
CA PHE A 28 6.37 52.69 -16.45
C PHE A 28 5.40 52.07 -15.45
N TYR A 29 4.15 51.88 -15.89
CA TYR A 29 3.27 50.93 -15.24
C TYR A 29 3.93 49.58 -15.45
N THR A 30 4.65 49.07 -14.45
CA THR A 30 4.98 47.65 -14.44
C THR A 30 3.67 46.91 -14.31
N GLN A 31 3.29 46.27 -15.40
CA GLN A 31 2.12 45.42 -15.46
C GLN A 31 2.48 44.17 -14.66
N LYS A 32 1.89 44.02 -13.46
CA LYS A 32 1.88 42.74 -12.78
C LYS A 32 1.21 41.71 -13.71
N HIS A 33 1.91 40.61 -13.92
CA HIS A 33 1.39 39.39 -14.48
C HIS A 33 0.75 38.58 -13.36
N THR A 34 -0.27 37.78 -13.70
CA THR A 34 -0.99 36.96 -12.73
C THR A 34 -1.25 35.60 -13.35
N ASP A 35 -0.67 34.57 -12.75
CA ASP A 35 -1.09 33.19 -12.99
C ASP A 35 -2.06 32.76 -11.88
N VAL A 36 -3.06 31.97 -12.27
CA VAL A 36 -4.03 31.37 -11.35
C VAL A 36 -4.10 29.89 -11.65
N PHE A 37 -3.66 29.09 -10.69
CA PHE A 37 -3.77 27.63 -10.74
C PHE A 37 -4.92 27.19 -9.84
N GLN A 38 -5.64 26.16 -10.26
CA GLN A 38 -6.49 25.40 -9.34
C GLN A 38 -5.71 24.15 -8.92
N GLN A 39 -5.75 23.82 -7.64
CA GLN A 39 -5.28 22.54 -7.13
C GLN A 39 -6.11 21.43 -7.78
N ALA A 40 -5.51 20.77 -8.77
CA ALA A 40 -6.19 19.79 -9.60
C ALA A 40 -6.61 18.60 -8.74
N ARG A 41 -7.89 18.26 -8.79
CA ARG A 41 -8.45 17.08 -8.13
C ARG A 41 -8.14 15.83 -8.96
N ARG A 42 -6.86 15.42 -9.05
CA ARG A 42 -6.45 14.12 -9.62
C ARG A 42 -6.47 13.06 -8.50
N ASN A 43 -7.67 12.80 -7.98
CA ASN A 43 -7.84 11.94 -6.79
C ASN A 43 -7.69 10.44 -7.08
N THR A 44 -7.43 10.07 -8.33
CA THR A 44 -7.21 8.71 -8.77
C THR A 44 -5.71 8.41 -8.85
N VAL A 45 -5.24 7.45 -8.08
CA VAL A 45 -3.86 6.92 -8.17
C VAL A 45 -3.84 5.41 -7.98
N ASP A 46 -3.00 4.75 -8.76
CA ASP A 46 -2.68 3.33 -8.61
C ASP A 46 -1.26 3.24 -8.02
N VAL A 47 -1.09 2.52 -6.92
CA VAL A 47 0.16 2.33 -6.20
C VAL A 47 0.51 0.85 -6.24
N LEU A 48 1.64 0.50 -6.86
CA LEU A 48 2.18 -0.86 -6.83
C LEU A 48 3.38 -0.88 -5.87
N LEU A 49 3.24 -1.59 -4.76
CA LEU A 49 4.37 -1.95 -3.91
C LEU A 49 5.01 -3.23 -4.45
N VAL A 50 6.33 -3.23 -4.50
CA VAL A 50 7.17 -4.38 -4.86
C VAL A 50 8.03 -4.66 -3.64
N VAL A 51 7.66 -5.70 -2.90
CA VAL A 51 8.25 -6.01 -1.59
C VAL A 51 9.11 -7.26 -1.71
N ASP A 52 10.34 -7.15 -1.23
CA ASP A 52 11.28 -8.24 -1.16
C ASP A 52 10.87 -9.25 -0.08
N ASN A 53 10.86 -10.54 -0.45
CA ASN A 53 10.45 -11.66 0.38
C ASN A 53 11.60 -12.64 0.68
N SER A 54 12.84 -12.14 0.61
CA SER A 54 14.04 -12.84 1.05
C SER A 54 14.08 -13.05 2.58
N CYS A 55 15.02 -13.87 3.04
CA CYS A 55 15.15 -14.21 4.46
C CYS A 55 15.58 -13.06 5.38
N SER A 56 16.13 -11.96 4.87
CA SER A 56 16.51 -10.80 5.67
C SER A 56 15.32 -9.90 5.99
N MET A 57 14.35 -9.81 5.08
CA MET A 57 13.31 -8.77 5.02
C MET A 57 12.22 -8.83 6.10
N VAL A 58 12.28 -9.75 7.06
CA VAL A 58 11.24 -9.90 8.12
C VAL A 58 11.01 -8.57 8.84
N GLU A 59 12.09 -7.87 9.19
CA GLU A 59 11.97 -6.67 10.01
C GLU A 59 11.55 -5.45 9.19
N GLU A 60 11.92 -5.40 7.93
CA GLU A 60 11.52 -4.39 6.96
C GLU A 60 10.02 -4.51 6.65
N GLN A 61 9.51 -5.74 6.50
CA GLN A 61 8.06 -6.03 6.40
C GLN A 61 7.33 -5.69 7.73
N ASN A 62 7.90 -6.06 8.89
CA ASN A 62 7.82 -5.38 10.20
C ASN A 62 7.44 -3.89 10.12
N LYS A 63 8.46 -3.07 9.79
CA LYS A 63 8.46 -1.61 9.78
C LYS A 63 7.45 -1.07 8.78
N LEU A 64 7.39 -1.63 7.57
CA LEU A 64 6.54 -1.17 6.47
C LEU A 64 5.06 -1.15 6.87
N ALA A 65 4.50 -2.29 7.29
CA ALA A 65 3.07 -2.33 7.60
C ALA A 65 2.69 -1.73 8.95
N SER A 66 3.60 -1.73 9.95
CA SER A 66 3.35 -0.99 11.20
C SER A 66 3.16 0.51 10.94
N ASN A 67 3.99 1.10 10.06
CA ASN A 67 3.84 2.48 9.63
C ASN A 67 2.61 2.68 8.73
N PHE A 68 2.31 1.71 7.86
CA PHE A 68 1.23 1.85 6.89
C PHE A 68 -0.18 1.62 7.45
N GLN A 69 -0.35 0.80 8.49
CA GLN A 69 -1.62 0.63 9.19
C GLN A 69 -2.08 1.96 9.79
N ALA A 70 -1.17 2.67 10.47
CA ALA A 70 -1.42 4.01 11.02
C ALA A 70 -1.70 5.05 9.92
N PHE A 71 -1.07 4.89 8.75
CA PHE A 71 -1.28 5.74 7.58
C PHE A 71 -2.67 5.55 6.95
N ILE A 72 -3.11 4.32 6.65
CA ILE A 72 -4.42 4.06 6.01
C ILE A 72 -5.57 4.57 6.89
N GLN A 73 -5.45 4.45 8.22
CA GLN A 73 -6.41 5.00 9.17
C GLN A 73 -6.60 6.53 9.05
N PHE A 74 -5.59 7.28 8.58
CA PHE A 74 -5.73 8.73 8.33
C PHE A 74 -6.62 9.05 7.12
N PHE A 75 -6.67 8.16 6.12
CA PHE A 75 -7.46 8.35 4.90
C PHE A 75 -8.88 7.77 5.01
N GLN A 76 -9.19 7.02 6.06
CA GLN A 76 -10.56 6.56 6.35
C GLN A 76 -11.51 7.76 6.55
N GLY A 77 -12.31 8.05 5.51
CA GLY A 77 -13.24 9.19 5.46
C GLY A 77 -12.74 10.40 4.65
N VAL A 78 -11.59 10.32 3.99
CA VAL A 78 -11.13 11.30 2.98
C VAL A 78 -11.53 10.80 1.59
N ASP A 79 -12.10 11.67 0.76
CA ASP A 79 -12.59 11.34 -0.60
C ASP A 79 -11.42 11.30 -1.62
N VAL A 80 -10.56 10.29 -1.46
CA VAL A 80 -9.47 9.86 -2.35
C VAL A 80 -9.88 8.55 -3.03
N ASP A 81 -9.51 8.35 -4.29
CA ASP A 81 -9.83 7.18 -5.10
C ASP A 81 -8.55 6.36 -5.43
N TYR A 82 -7.98 5.74 -4.40
CA TYR A 82 -6.74 4.97 -4.53
C TYR A 82 -6.99 3.52 -4.93
N GLN A 83 -5.98 2.91 -5.56
CA GLN A 83 -5.83 1.46 -5.65
C GLN A 83 -4.41 1.12 -5.19
N ILE A 84 -4.27 0.27 -4.17
CA ILE A 84 -2.96 -0.23 -3.73
C ILE A 84 -2.92 -1.73 -4.00
N GLY A 85 -1.85 -2.19 -4.62
CA GLY A 85 -1.58 -3.61 -4.85
C GLY A 85 -0.13 -3.91 -4.47
N VAL A 86 0.12 -5.12 -3.98
CA VAL A 86 1.47 -5.59 -3.60
C VAL A 86 1.86 -6.78 -4.47
N ILE A 87 3.11 -6.84 -4.87
CA ILE A 87 3.76 -8.00 -5.50
C ILE A 87 5.10 -8.29 -4.82
N THR A 88 5.62 -9.49 -5.00
CA THR A 88 6.99 -9.83 -4.61
C THR A 88 8.01 -9.50 -5.71
N THR A 89 9.28 -9.44 -5.32
CA THR A 89 10.45 -9.40 -6.21
C THR A 89 10.78 -10.75 -6.87
N ASP A 90 10.29 -11.86 -6.32
CA ASP A 90 10.49 -13.23 -6.85
C ASP A 90 9.92 -13.38 -8.28
N ASN A 91 10.73 -14.02 -9.12
CA ASN A 91 10.44 -14.29 -10.52
C ASN A 91 10.98 -15.67 -10.97
N GLU A 92 11.48 -16.52 -10.06
CA GLU A 92 11.90 -17.89 -10.41
C GLU A 92 10.69 -18.80 -10.64
N ALA A 93 9.63 -18.62 -9.84
CA ALA A 93 8.35 -19.27 -10.04
C ALA A 93 7.46 -18.42 -10.98
N ALA A 94 7.43 -18.80 -12.26
CA ALA A 94 6.60 -18.14 -13.28
C ALA A 94 5.08 -18.18 -13.04
N GLU A 95 4.63 -18.88 -12.00
CA GLU A 95 3.25 -18.87 -11.52
C GLU A 95 2.96 -17.80 -10.47
N PHE A 96 3.97 -17.19 -9.83
CA PHE A 96 3.82 -16.09 -8.86
C PHE A 96 4.35 -14.75 -9.38
N SER A 97 5.35 -14.75 -10.27
CA SER A 97 5.94 -13.56 -10.91
C SER A 97 4.92 -12.46 -11.28
N GLY A 98 4.99 -11.33 -10.57
CA GLY A 98 4.15 -10.16 -10.81
C GLY A 98 2.64 -10.34 -10.57
N ARG A 99 2.19 -11.43 -9.95
CA ARG A 99 0.79 -11.52 -9.50
C ARG A 99 0.58 -10.63 -8.29
N LEU A 100 -0.51 -9.86 -8.29
CA LEU A 100 -0.95 -9.19 -7.07
C LEU A 100 -1.22 -10.22 -5.97
N VAL A 101 -0.77 -9.89 -4.76
CA VAL A 101 -0.93 -10.71 -3.56
C VAL A 101 -2.12 -10.22 -2.73
N GLY A 102 -2.72 -11.17 -2.01
CA GLY A 102 -4.02 -11.12 -1.35
C GLY A 102 -4.69 -12.49 -1.51
N GLY A 103 -5.47 -12.92 -0.53
CA GLY A 103 -6.19 -14.21 -0.52
C GLY A 103 -5.35 -15.47 -0.34
N ASP A 104 -4.05 -15.42 -0.65
CA ASP A 104 -3.08 -16.49 -0.38
C ASP A 104 -2.52 -16.32 1.05
N ASP A 105 -2.50 -17.40 1.86
CA ASP A 105 -2.15 -17.38 3.31
C ASP A 105 -1.96 -18.81 3.90
N GLU A 106 -1.45 -18.92 5.13
CA GLU A 106 -1.41 -20.17 5.88
C GLU A 106 -1.62 -20.04 7.40
N VAL A 107 -2.14 -21.13 7.97
CA VAL A 107 -2.17 -21.36 9.41
C VAL A 107 -1.24 -22.51 9.76
N ILE A 108 -0.23 -22.23 10.57
CA ILE A 108 0.79 -23.16 11.05
C ILE A 108 0.63 -23.34 12.56
N LEU A 109 0.38 -24.58 12.99
CA LEU A 109 0.38 -24.92 14.40
C LEU A 109 1.73 -25.51 14.80
N ARG A 110 2.37 -24.90 15.79
CA ARG A 110 3.65 -25.35 16.35
C ARG A 110 3.47 -25.74 17.81
N SER A 111 4.19 -26.78 18.21
CA SER A 111 4.38 -27.18 19.60
C SER A 111 5.15 -26.12 20.40
N ALA A 112 5.12 -26.21 21.73
CA ALA A 112 5.82 -25.30 22.63
C ALA A 112 7.37 -25.30 22.49
N ASP A 113 7.96 -26.30 21.81
CA ASP A 113 9.37 -26.34 21.42
C ASP A 113 9.64 -26.02 19.94
N GLY A 114 8.61 -25.55 19.21
CA GLY A 114 8.72 -24.98 17.86
C GLY A 114 8.61 -25.99 16.70
N LEU A 115 8.43 -27.28 16.99
CA LEU A 115 8.14 -28.29 15.97
C LEU A 115 6.74 -28.02 15.38
N VAL A 116 6.66 -27.89 14.05
CA VAL A 116 5.38 -27.84 13.31
C VAL A 116 4.62 -29.15 13.51
N LEU A 117 3.39 -29.04 13.99
CA LEU A 117 2.46 -30.14 14.26
C LEU A 117 1.47 -30.32 13.10
N GLU A 118 1.02 -29.21 12.55
CA GLU A 118 -0.01 -29.10 11.50
C GLU A 118 0.21 -27.80 10.69
N ARG A 119 -0.17 -27.81 9.41
CA ARG A 119 -0.22 -26.63 8.53
C ARG A 119 -1.42 -26.76 7.60
N VAL A 120 -2.10 -25.65 7.34
CA VAL A 120 -2.98 -25.48 6.17
C VAL A 120 -2.49 -24.24 5.44
N ALA A 121 -2.20 -24.35 4.16
CA ALA A 121 -1.91 -23.21 3.29
C ALA A 121 -2.94 -23.19 2.16
N TRP A 122 -3.49 -22.03 1.86
CA TRP A 122 -4.43 -21.83 0.77
C TRP A 122 -3.96 -20.74 -0.19
N ASP A 123 -4.54 -20.80 -1.39
CA ASP A 123 -4.35 -19.80 -2.43
C ASP A 123 -5.73 -19.41 -2.99
N ARG A 124 -5.76 -18.37 -3.80
CA ARG A 124 -6.97 -17.88 -4.48
C ARG A 124 -7.76 -18.92 -5.29
N ASP A 125 -7.17 -20.04 -5.73
CA ASP A 125 -7.92 -21.11 -6.42
C ASP A 125 -8.83 -21.90 -5.43
N TRP A 126 -8.73 -21.62 -4.13
CA TRP A 126 -9.66 -22.10 -3.09
C TRP A 126 -11.02 -21.40 -3.14
N ASP A 127 -11.15 -20.19 -3.72
CA ASP A 127 -12.43 -19.48 -3.92
C ASP A 127 -13.21 -19.38 -2.59
N LEU A 128 -12.57 -18.77 -1.58
CA LEU A 128 -13.09 -18.65 -0.22
C LEU A 128 -14.30 -17.68 -0.17
N PRO A 129 -15.42 -18.06 0.46
CA PRO A 129 -16.65 -17.27 0.45
C PRO A 129 -16.78 -16.33 1.65
N ALA A 130 -17.06 -15.06 1.36
CA ALA A 130 -17.54 -14.11 2.36
C ALA A 130 -18.77 -14.62 3.12
N GLY A 131 -18.70 -14.58 4.45
CA GLY A 131 -19.74 -14.97 5.41
C GLY A 131 -19.91 -16.48 5.58
N ALA A 132 -18.94 -17.30 5.17
CA ALA A 132 -18.98 -18.74 5.41
C ALA A 132 -17.58 -19.32 5.65
N SER A 133 -17.47 -20.19 6.65
CA SER A 133 -16.23 -20.91 6.94
C SER A 133 -15.86 -21.86 5.79
N TRP A 134 -14.62 -22.35 5.84
CA TRP A 134 -14.11 -23.46 5.08
C TRP A 134 -14.00 -24.67 5.99
N SER A 135 -14.78 -25.71 5.75
CA SER A 135 -14.84 -26.93 6.55
C SER A 135 -14.11 -28.08 5.83
N LEU A 136 -13.18 -28.74 6.53
CA LEU A 136 -12.52 -29.96 6.07
C LEU A 136 -13.48 -31.15 6.11
N ASP A 137 -13.54 -31.96 5.06
CA ASP A 137 -14.35 -33.18 5.05
C ASP A 137 -13.88 -34.16 6.15
N PRO A 138 -14.78 -34.70 6.99
CA PRO A 138 -14.44 -35.67 8.03
C PRO A 138 -13.67 -36.92 7.56
N ASP A 139 -13.78 -37.31 6.28
CA ASP A 139 -12.99 -38.42 5.71
C ASP A 139 -11.52 -38.04 5.42
N GLN A 140 -11.12 -36.77 5.63
CA GLN A 140 -9.80 -36.22 5.26
C GLN A 140 -8.96 -35.68 6.43
N MET A 141 -9.38 -35.90 7.68
CA MET A 141 -8.76 -35.39 8.91
C MET A 141 -7.34 -35.95 9.17
N THR A 142 -6.36 -35.46 8.42
CA THR A 142 -4.93 -35.82 8.48
C THR A 142 -4.09 -34.64 7.99
N VAL A 143 -2.86 -34.50 8.50
CA VAL A 143 -1.84 -33.45 8.18
C VAL A 143 -1.34 -33.41 6.72
N THR A 144 -1.98 -34.17 5.81
CA THR A 144 -1.77 -34.11 4.35
C THR A 144 -3.09 -34.23 3.56
N GLY A 145 -4.21 -34.38 4.26
CA GLY A 145 -5.55 -34.40 3.68
C GLY A 145 -6.08 -32.99 3.55
N ASN A 146 -5.81 -32.17 4.55
CA ASN A 146 -6.04 -30.73 4.64
C ASN A 146 -5.18 -29.89 3.67
N ASP A 147 -4.01 -30.37 3.22
CA ASP A 147 -3.21 -29.74 2.15
C ASP A 147 -3.95 -29.61 0.79
N ARG A 148 -5.13 -30.21 0.63
CA ARG A 148 -5.80 -30.37 -0.67
C ARG A 148 -7.10 -29.57 -0.74
N ARG A 149 -7.16 -28.60 -1.64
CA ARG A 149 -8.34 -27.79 -1.97
C ARG A 149 -9.62 -28.59 -2.28
N ASP A 150 -9.51 -29.86 -2.68
CA ASP A 150 -10.65 -30.77 -2.93
C ASP A 150 -11.17 -31.52 -1.68
N ALA A 151 -10.47 -31.40 -0.55
CA ALA A 151 -10.89 -31.91 0.76
C ALA A 151 -11.73 -30.90 1.56
N TRP A 152 -11.81 -29.65 1.12
CA TRP A 152 -12.52 -28.56 1.80
C TRP A 152 -13.77 -28.12 1.04
N CYS A 153 -14.75 -27.60 1.76
CA CYS A 153 -15.95 -26.99 1.21
C CYS A 153 -16.50 -25.88 2.13
N SER A 154 -17.36 -25.02 1.57
CA SER A 154 -18.07 -23.99 2.34
C SER A 154 -18.88 -24.61 3.47
N GLY A 155 -18.70 -24.08 4.67
CA GLY A 155 -19.40 -24.50 5.88
C GLY A 155 -20.90 -24.29 5.79
N ALA A 156 -21.65 -25.19 6.42
CA ALA A 156 -23.10 -25.28 6.28
C ALA A 156 -23.81 -25.35 7.62
N GLY A 157 -24.52 -24.26 7.95
CA GLY A 157 -25.23 -24.07 9.20
C GLY A 157 -25.06 -22.62 9.63
N GLU A 158 -26.15 -21.92 9.96
CA GLU A 158 -26.08 -20.55 10.46
C GLU A 158 -25.64 -20.58 11.93
N TYR A 159 -24.59 -19.83 12.29
CA TYR A 159 -24.15 -19.65 13.67
C TYR A 159 -24.16 -18.16 14.06
N GLY A 160 -24.16 -17.91 15.38
CA GLY A 160 -24.03 -16.58 15.94
C GLY A 160 -25.02 -15.55 15.38
N ALA A 161 -24.48 -14.55 14.66
CA ALA A 161 -25.19 -13.41 14.12
C ALA A 161 -25.53 -13.50 12.61
N GLY A 162 -25.18 -14.60 11.93
CA GLY A 162 -25.66 -14.87 10.56
C GLY A 162 -24.66 -15.52 9.61
N ASP A 163 -23.39 -15.64 9.99
CA ASP A 163 -22.37 -16.33 9.18
C ASP A 163 -22.61 -17.85 9.18
N GLN A 164 -22.05 -18.53 8.18
CA GLN A 164 -22.19 -19.99 8.01
C GLN A 164 -20.96 -20.75 8.49
N GLY A 165 -21.17 -21.90 9.13
CA GLY A 165 -20.10 -22.77 9.63
C GLY A 165 -20.58 -23.71 10.74
N THR A 166 -19.68 -24.54 11.24
CA THR A 166 -19.94 -25.50 12.33
C THR A 166 -19.02 -25.35 13.55
N PRO A 167 -18.69 -24.13 14.03
CA PRO A 167 -17.72 -23.95 15.10
C PRO A 167 -18.05 -24.75 16.37
N GLY A 168 -17.12 -25.59 16.81
CA GLY A 168 -17.27 -26.48 17.97
C GLY A 168 -18.09 -27.76 17.69
N ALA A 169 -18.57 -27.94 16.47
CA ALA A 169 -19.38 -29.07 16.02
C ALA A 169 -18.68 -29.85 14.89
N ALA A 170 -19.23 -31.02 14.54
CA ALA A 170 -18.64 -31.83 13.47
C ALA A 170 -19.02 -31.28 12.08
N ASN A 171 -18.02 -30.94 11.28
CA ASN A 171 -18.17 -30.60 9.87
C ASN A 171 -19.06 -31.60 9.11
N PRO A 172 -19.91 -31.14 8.19
CA PRO A 172 -20.58 -32.01 7.24
C PRO A 172 -19.59 -32.51 6.18
N SER A 173 -19.78 -33.74 5.66
CA SER A 173 -19.01 -34.22 4.50
C SER A 173 -19.32 -33.39 3.25
N CYS A 174 -18.29 -33.10 2.46
CA CYS A 174 -18.38 -32.24 1.30
C CYS A 174 -19.26 -32.86 0.22
N GLY A 175 -20.31 -32.12 -0.18
CA GLY A 175 -21.35 -32.61 -1.11
C GLY A 175 -22.56 -33.27 -0.45
N ALA A 176 -22.61 -33.38 0.88
CA ALA A 176 -23.87 -33.59 1.60
C ALA A 176 -24.72 -32.31 1.52
N SER A 177 -26.03 -32.44 1.23
CA SER A 177 -26.88 -31.26 1.03
C SER A 177 -27.45 -30.74 2.35
N GLY A 178 -26.63 -29.98 3.08
CA GLY A 178 -26.96 -29.30 4.33
C GLY A 178 -27.04 -30.23 5.55
N PRO A 179 -27.14 -29.67 6.77
CA PRO A 179 -27.28 -30.47 7.98
C PRO A 179 -28.64 -31.19 7.96
N GLU A 180 -28.62 -32.52 7.85
CA GLU A 180 -29.72 -33.30 8.38
C GLU A 180 -29.75 -33.10 9.89
N ASP A 181 -30.87 -32.55 10.40
CA ASP A 181 -31.27 -32.59 11.81
C ASP A 181 -31.40 -34.04 12.26
N SER A 182 -30.25 -34.68 12.48
CA SER A 182 -30.13 -35.91 13.23
C SER A 182 -30.14 -35.54 14.70
N GLY A 183 -31.34 -35.22 15.19
CA GLY A 183 -31.69 -35.19 16.60
C GLY A 183 -31.53 -36.57 17.25
N ASP A 184 -30.31 -37.12 17.25
CA ASP A 184 -29.91 -38.21 18.11
C ASP A 184 -29.49 -37.61 19.45
N THR A 185 -30.45 -37.52 20.37
CA THR A 185 -30.14 -37.40 21.79
C THR A 185 -29.52 -38.71 22.26
N GLY A 186 -28.25 -38.92 21.92
CA GLY A 186 -27.49 -40.14 22.14
C GLY A 186 -27.65 -40.61 23.58
N ALA A 187 -28.24 -41.78 23.75
CA ALA A 187 -28.59 -42.28 25.07
C ALA A 187 -27.33 -42.59 25.89
N SER A 188 -27.28 -42.08 27.11
CA SER A 188 -26.27 -42.39 28.12
C SER A 188 -26.02 -43.90 28.24
N ASP A 189 -24.82 -44.35 27.88
CA ASP A 189 -24.22 -45.59 28.37
C ASP A 189 -22.87 -45.29 29.05
N SER A 190 -22.92 -44.53 30.14
CA SER A 190 -21.77 -44.36 31.05
C SER A 190 -21.58 -45.63 31.89
N GLY A 191 -21.00 -46.63 31.24
CA GLY A 191 -20.83 -48.01 31.72
C GLY A 191 -19.45 -48.38 32.25
N ASP A 192 -18.60 -47.43 32.66
CA ASP A 192 -17.44 -47.75 33.51
C ASP A 192 -17.14 -46.68 34.57
N THR A 193 -16.80 -47.15 35.78
CA THR A 193 -16.24 -46.33 36.86
C THR A 193 -14.74 -46.59 36.95
N GLY A 194 -14.02 -46.14 35.92
CA GLY A 194 -12.57 -46.02 35.91
C GLY A 194 -12.11 -44.86 36.80
N SER A 195 -10.98 -45.03 37.47
CA SER A 195 -10.39 -44.13 38.45
C SER A 195 -10.31 -42.65 38.03
N ASN A 196 -10.54 -41.78 39.02
CA ASN A 196 -10.13 -40.38 39.02
C ASN A 196 -8.59 -40.28 39.09
N GLU A 197 -7.94 -40.65 37.99
CA GLU A 197 -6.61 -40.15 37.63
C GLU A 197 -6.82 -38.73 37.08
N THR A 198 -6.05 -37.76 37.56
CA THR A 198 -5.93 -36.49 36.85
C THR A 198 -5.18 -36.78 35.56
N SER A 199 -5.90 -36.81 34.43
CA SER A 199 -5.31 -36.93 33.09
C SER A 199 -4.44 -35.70 32.84
N GLU A 200 -3.15 -35.79 33.17
CA GLU A 200 -2.14 -34.88 32.63
C GLU A 200 -2.16 -35.09 31.10
N GLY A 201 -2.55 -34.06 30.35
CA GLY A 201 -2.59 -34.14 28.89
C GLY A 201 -1.18 -34.39 28.34
N ALA A 202 -1.10 -35.17 27.26
CA ALA A 202 0.17 -35.37 26.56
C ALA A 202 0.46 -34.14 25.68
N ALA A 203 1.73 -33.76 25.55
CA ALA A 203 2.10 -32.79 24.52
C ALA A 203 1.81 -33.41 23.13
N PRO A 204 1.13 -32.69 22.22
CA PRO A 204 0.73 -33.21 20.92
C PRO A 204 1.94 -33.56 20.05
N VAL A 205 1.80 -34.62 19.23
CA VAL A 205 2.71 -34.90 18.11
C VAL A 205 2.02 -34.77 16.76
N VAL A 206 2.84 -34.68 15.70
CA VAL A 206 2.37 -34.59 14.30
C VAL A 206 1.36 -35.68 13.99
N GLY A 207 0.16 -35.29 13.55
CA GLY A 207 -0.93 -36.20 13.19
C GLY A 207 -1.97 -36.48 14.28
N GLU A 208 -1.84 -35.89 15.48
CA GLU A 208 -2.84 -36.03 16.56
C GLU A 208 -3.81 -34.86 16.65
N LEU A 209 -3.47 -33.72 16.04
CA LEU A 209 -4.22 -32.46 16.10
C LEU A 209 -4.29 -31.87 14.70
N ILE A 210 -5.51 -31.67 14.20
CA ILE A 210 -5.78 -31.29 12.80
C ILE A 210 -6.54 -29.97 12.77
N ILE A 211 -6.17 -29.06 11.88
CA ILE A 211 -6.96 -27.86 11.57
C ILE A 211 -8.17 -28.30 10.74
N THR A 212 -9.39 -28.10 11.26
CA THR A 212 -10.62 -28.68 10.69
C THR A 212 -11.58 -27.68 10.11
N GLU A 213 -11.60 -26.44 10.58
CA GLU A 213 -12.50 -25.41 10.05
C GLU A 213 -11.84 -24.02 10.18
N LEU A 214 -12.06 -23.15 9.20
CA LEU A 214 -11.45 -21.82 9.08
C LEU A 214 -12.52 -20.79 8.74
N MET A 215 -12.60 -19.66 9.45
CA MET A 215 -13.36 -18.48 9.01
C MET A 215 -12.36 -17.37 8.69
N VAL A 216 -12.23 -17.06 7.39
CA VAL A 216 -11.32 -16.05 6.84
C VAL A 216 -12.04 -14.72 6.60
N ASP A 217 -13.16 -14.75 5.87
CA ASP A 217 -13.96 -13.55 5.51
C ASP A 217 -15.33 -13.58 6.22
N PRO A 218 -15.48 -13.12 7.47
CA PRO A 218 -16.77 -13.05 8.17
C PRO A 218 -17.60 -11.82 7.72
N LEU A 219 -18.92 -11.95 7.67
CA LEU A 219 -19.83 -10.85 7.29
C LEU A 219 -20.74 -10.37 8.44
N ALA A 220 -20.81 -11.08 9.57
CA ALA A 220 -21.70 -10.70 10.67
C ALA A 220 -21.12 -9.59 11.58
N VAL A 221 -19.80 -9.41 11.59
CA VAL A 221 -19.04 -8.38 12.32
C VAL A 221 -17.88 -7.89 11.47
N ALA A 222 -17.12 -6.91 11.96
CA ALA A 222 -15.86 -6.51 11.33
C ALA A 222 -14.90 -7.71 11.27
N ASP A 223 -14.24 -7.83 10.12
CA ASP A 223 -13.26 -8.85 9.71
C ASP A 223 -12.45 -9.41 10.89
N GLU A 224 -11.55 -8.58 11.41
CA GLU A 224 -10.63 -8.79 12.55
C GLU A 224 -11.26 -9.34 13.85
N LEU A 225 -12.60 -9.32 13.99
CA LEU A 225 -13.31 -9.83 15.15
C LEU A 225 -14.02 -11.16 14.89
N GLY A 226 -14.40 -11.43 13.64
CA GLY A 226 -15.17 -12.61 13.24
C GLY A 226 -14.32 -13.79 12.78
N GLU A 227 -13.02 -13.60 12.56
CA GLU A 227 -12.08 -14.66 12.17
C GLU A 227 -11.85 -15.72 13.27
N TRP A 228 -11.72 -16.97 12.84
CA TRP A 228 -11.38 -18.08 13.73
C TRP A 228 -10.85 -19.32 13.01
N VAL A 229 -10.14 -20.16 13.78
CA VAL A 229 -9.58 -21.44 13.38
C VAL A 229 -10.05 -22.52 14.36
N GLU A 230 -10.55 -23.65 13.86
CA GLU A 230 -10.87 -24.83 14.66
C GLU A 230 -9.77 -25.89 14.56
N LEU A 231 -9.37 -26.41 15.72
CA LEU A 231 -8.51 -27.59 15.87
C LEU A 231 -9.33 -28.77 16.41
N THR A 232 -9.20 -29.96 15.80
CA THR A 232 -9.75 -31.22 16.34
C THR A 232 -8.63 -32.16 16.79
N ASN A 233 -8.75 -32.68 18.03
CA ASN A 233 -7.91 -33.78 18.51
C ASN A 233 -8.42 -35.12 17.92
N VAL A 234 -7.65 -35.71 17.00
CA VAL A 234 -7.98 -36.99 16.34
C VAL A 234 -7.34 -38.22 17.03
N SER A 235 -6.62 -38.01 18.14
CA SER A 235 -6.04 -39.09 18.95
C SER A 235 -7.07 -39.77 19.87
N ASP A 236 -6.63 -40.80 20.58
CA ASP A 236 -7.43 -41.54 21.57
C ASP A 236 -7.24 -41.06 23.03
N HIS A 237 -6.53 -39.94 23.25
CA HIS A 237 -6.21 -39.42 24.58
C HIS A 237 -6.29 -37.88 24.66
N THR A 238 -6.15 -37.33 25.87
CA THR A 238 -6.17 -35.87 26.10
C THR A 238 -4.82 -35.26 25.74
N LEU A 239 -4.86 -34.19 24.96
CA LEU A 239 -3.70 -33.37 24.61
C LEU A 239 -3.61 -32.14 25.54
N ASP A 240 -2.40 -31.72 25.88
CA ASP A 240 -2.10 -30.45 26.54
C ASP A 240 -1.50 -29.48 25.51
N LEU A 241 -2.26 -28.45 25.15
CA LEU A 241 -1.91 -27.47 24.13
C LEU A 241 -1.21 -26.24 24.74
N SER A 242 -0.89 -26.25 26.04
CA SER A 242 -0.26 -25.15 26.76
C SER A 242 1.02 -24.65 26.06
N GLY A 243 0.98 -23.42 25.55
CA GLY A 243 2.13 -22.81 24.89
C GLY A 243 2.45 -23.35 23.51
N CYS A 244 1.60 -24.19 22.91
CA CYS A 244 1.59 -24.34 21.45
C CYS A 244 1.27 -22.98 20.82
N THR A 245 1.81 -22.68 19.64
CA THR A 245 1.57 -21.43 18.94
C THR A 245 0.85 -21.67 17.64
N ILE A 246 -0.11 -20.83 17.31
CA ILE A 246 -0.63 -20.67 15.95
C ILE A 246 0.10 -19.46 15.33
N SER A 247 0.50 -19.55 14.06
CA SER A 247 1.10 -18.44 13.30
C SER A 247 0.92 -18.64 11.81
N ASP A 248 1.12 -17.58 11.03
CA ASP A 248 1.48 -17.64 9.61
C ASP A 248 3.00 -17.93 9.43
N ASP A 249 3.52 -17.93 8.19
CA ASP A 249 4.97 -17.77 7.89
C ASP A 249 5.37 -16.27 7.75
N GLY A 250 4.48 -15.36 8.15
CA GLY A 250 4.63 -13.91 8.14
C GLY A 250 4.90 -13.33 9.52
N ARG A 251 3.98 -12.49 10.01
CA ARG A 251 4.21 -11.58 11.14
C ARG A 251 3.30 -11.84 12.34
N ASN A 252 2.26 -12.67 12.19
CA ASN A 252 1.20 -12.78 13.19
C ASN A 252 1.18 -14.19 13.78
N GLY A 253 1.25 -14.24 15.12
CA GLY A 253 1.18 -15.50 15.84
C GLY A 253 0.86 -15.33 17.32
N ALA A 254 0.13 -16.30 17.86
CA ALA A 254 -0.37 -16.28 19.22
C ALA A 254 -0.10 -17.61 19.95
N SER A 255 0.22 -17.52 21.23
CA SER A 255 0.39 -18.69 22.11
C SER A 255 -0.95 -19.14 22.69
N ILE A 256 -1.30 -20.40 22.52
CA ILE A 256 -2.45 -21.04 23.16
C ILE A 256 -2.23 -21.00 24.70
N PRO A 257 -3.21 -20.49 25.49
CA PRO A 257 -3.05 -20.30 26.93
C PRO A 257 -2.63 -21.57 27.70
N ALA A 258 -1.87 -21.36 28.78
CA ALA A 258 -1.49 -22.46 29.67
C ALA A 258 -2.70 -23.04 30.42
N GLY A 259 -2.82 -24.36 30.42
CA GLY A 259 -3.96 -25.11 30.97
C GLY A 259 -5.00 -25.51 29.93
N THR A 260 -4.80 -25.22 28.64
CA THR A 260 -5.68 -25.65 27.55
C THR A 260 -5.50 -27.15 27.29
N LEU A 261 -6.41 -27.95 27.86
CA LEU A 261 -6.49 -29.39 27.63
C LEU A 261 -7.61 -29.69 26.63
N LEU A 262 -7.35 -30.57 25.67
CA LEU A 262 -8.30 -30.99 24.63
C LEU A 262 -8.47 -32.51 24.65
N ALA A 263 -9.65 -33.03 25.03
CA ALA A 263 -9.85 -34.47 25.12
C ALA A 263 -9.98 -35.15 23.74
N ALA A 264 -9.91 -36.47 23.72
CA ALA A 264 -10.00 -37.28 22.50
C ALA A 264 -11.30 -37.00 21.73
N GLY A 265 -11.20 -36.56 20.46
CA GLY A 265 -12.33 -36.21 19.61
C GLY A 265 -12.98 -34.84 19.89
N GLU A 266 -12.49 -34.08 20.87
CA GLU A 266 -12.95 -32.71 21.12
C GLU A 266 -12.37 -31.70 20.12
N ARG A 267 -13.06 -30.57 20.01
CA ARG A 267 -12.72 -29.41 19.18
C ARG A 267 -12.35 -28.23 20.05
N LEU A 268 -11.44 -27.41 19.54
CA LEU A 268 -11.07 -26.13 20.10
C LEU A 268 -11.17 -25.06 19.01
N VAL A 269 -12.04 -24.07 19.23
CA VAL A 269 -12.13 -22.88 18.39
C VAL A 269 -11.23 -21.79 18.96
N LEU A 270 -10.38 -21.24 18.10
CA LEU A 270 -9.44 -20.15 18.37
C LEU A 270 -9.90 -18.92 17.59
N SER A 271 -10.06 -17.78 18.24
CA SER A 271 -10.58 -16.54 17.61
C SER A 271 -9.93 -15.31 18.21
N ARG A 272 -10.03 -14.12 17.59
CA ARG A 272 -9.45 -12.91 18.20
C ARG A 272 -10.15 -12.49 19.52
N SER A 273 -11.47 -12.65 19.64
CA SER A 273 -12.24 -12.32 20.87
C SER A 273 -13.07 -13.50 21.39
N ASP A 274 -13.10 -13.70 22.71
CA ASP A 274 -13.99 -14.65 23.42
C ASP A 274 -15.32 -14.02 23.87
N ASP A 275 -15.52 -12.71 23.61
CA ASP A 275 -16.81 -12.05 23.81
C ASP A 275 -17.73 -12.30 22.60
N ALA A 276 -18.69 -13.21 22.80
CA ALA A 276 -19.77 -13.51 21.86
C ALA A 276 -20.53 -12.27 21.33
N ALA A 277 -20.50 -11.14 22.04
CA ALA A 277 -21.12 -9.89 21.60
C ALA A 277 -20.29 -9.12 20.56
N THR A 278 -19.01 -9.46 20.36
CA THR A 278 -18.10 -8.78 19.43
C THR A 278 -17.63 -9.67 18.28
N ASN A 279 -17.56 -10.99 18.48
CA ASN A 279 -16.94 -11.95 17.56
C ASN A 279 -17.92 -12.64 16.58
N GLY A 280 -19.02 -11.97 16.23
CA GLY A 280 -20.06 -12.56 15.38
C GLY A 280 -20.99 -13.56 16.08
N GLY A 281 -20.89 -13.75 17.40
CA GLY A 281 -21.72 -14.71 18.15
C GLY A 281 -21.10 -16.11 18.22
N LEU A 282 -19.78 -16.18 18.14
CA LEU A 282 -18.98 -17.39 18.31
C LEU A 282 -18.90 -17.74 19.81
N ASP A 283 -19.67 -18.75 20.22
CA ASP A 283 -19.69 -19.24 21.61
C ASP A 283 -18.50 -20.16 21.91
N ALA A 284 -17.94 -20.02 23.12
CA ALA A 284 -16.94 -20.93 23.71
C ALA A 284 -15.59 -21.08 22.95
N SER A 285 -15.16 -20.05 22.21
CA SER A 285 -13.80 -19.96 21.69
C SER A 285 -12.77 -19.59 22.77
N ILE A 286 -11.48 -19.80 22.47
CA ILE A 286 -10.36 -19.19 23.18
C ILE A 286 -9.91 -17.94 22.41
N SER A 287 -9.83 -16.81 23.11
CA SER A 287 -9.27 -15.57 22.56
C SER A 287 -7.76 -15.65 22.38
N LEU A 288 -7.30 -15.26 21.19
CA LEU A 288 -5.92 -15.04 20.79
C LEU A 288 -5.71 -13.55 20.45
N ALA A 289 -6.03 -12.68 21.41
CA ALA A 289 -6.31 -11.26 21.23
C ALA A 289 -5.30 -10.39 20.43
N ASP A 290 -4.04 -10.83 20.28
CA ASP A 290 -2.93 -9.99 19.78
C ASP A 290 -2.18 -10.58 18.56
N GLY A 291 -2.68 -11.63 17.86
CA GLY A 291 -1.84 -12.26 16.82
C GLY A 291 -2.44 -13.38 15.96
N MET A 292 -3.63 -13.19 15.40
CA MET A 292 -4.10 -13.97 14.25
C MET A 292 -5.10 -13.14 13.46
N THR A 293 -4.78 -12.93 12.19
CA THR A 293 -5.57 -12.34 11.10
C THR A 293 -5.28 -13.22 9.90
N LEU A 294 -6.27 -13.43 9.03
CA LEU A 294 -6.22 -14.34 7.90
C LEU A 294 -6.41 -13.52 6.62
N ASN A 295 -5.65 -13.82 5.57
CA ASN A 295 -5.62 -12.96 4.38
C ASN A 295 -6.88 -13.16 3.51
N ASN A 296 -7.74 -12.15 3.50
CA ASN A 296 -8.90 -12.09 2.60
C ASN A 296 -8.51 -11.99 1.11
N ASP A 297 -9.37 -12.48 0.20
CA ASP A 297 -9.18 -12.41 -1.27
C ASP A 297 -9.42 -10.99 -1.83
N VAL A 298 -8.67 -10.05 -1.30
CA VAL A 298 -8.57 -8.67 -1.75
C VAL A 298 -7.20 -8.52 -2.40
N LEU A 299 -7.16 -8.48 -3.74
CA LEU A 299 -5.91 -8.26 -4.49
C LEU A 299 -5.58 -6.77 -4.71
N ILE A 300 -6.56 -5.89 -4.49
CA ILE A 300 -6.46 -4.45 -4.72
C ILE A 300 -7.21 -3.73 -3.60
N LEU A 301 -6.47 -3.11 -2.68
CA LEU A 301 -7.03 -2.26 -1.63
C LEU A 301 -7.61 -0.98 -2.24
N LYS A 302 -8.80 -0.62 -1.77
CA LYS A 302 -9.57 0.55 -2.22
C LYS A 302 -10.03 1.39 -1.01
N PRO A 303 -10.56 2.60 -1.22
CA PRO A 303 -11.01 3.47 -0.13
C PRO A 303 -12.24 2.93 0.61
N ASP A 304 -12.97 1.99 -0.01
CA ASP A 304 -14.15 1.30 0.53
C ASP A 304 -13.85 -0.13 1.01
N THR A 305 -12.58 -0.56 1.03
CA THR A 305 -12.15 -1.82 1.63
C THR A 305 -12.26 -1.74 3.16
N GLU A 306 -13.12 -2.57 3.77
CA GLU A 306 -13.15 -2.80 5.22
C GLU A 306 -11.85 -3.50 5.66
N GLY A 307 -11.38 -3.28 6.89
CA GLY A 307 -10.12 -3.88 7.37
C GLY A 307 -8.83 -3.43 6.64
N ALA A 308 -8.87 -2.43 5.73
CA ALA A 308 -7.78 -2.14 4.79
C ALA A 308 -6.36 -1.97 5.37
N GLY A 309 -6.21 -1.57 6.64
CA GLY A 309 -4.90 -1.47 7.30
C GLY A 309 -4.32 -2.82 7.75
N GLU A 310 -5.18 -3.79 8.08
CA GLU A 310 -4.82 -5.17 8.40
C GLU A 310 -4.63 -5.99 7.12
N ILE A 311 -5.51 -5.85 6.13
CA ILE A 311 -5.31 -6.50 4.82
C ILE A 311 -4.01 -6.00 4.15
N PHE A 312 -3.69 -4.70 4.22
CA PHE A 312 -2.37 -4.23 3.79
C PHE A 312 -1.23 -4.88 4.58
N SER A 313 -1.45 -5.09 5.88
CA SER A 313 -0.46 -5.72 6.74
C SER A 313 -0.12 -7.12 6.27
N GLU A 314 -1.10 -7.93 5.88
CA GLU A 314 -0.83 -9.26 5.31
C GLU A 314 -0.27 -9.20 3.88
N MET A 315 -0.75 -8.26 3.05
CA MET A 315 -0.20 -8.04 1.70
C MET A 315 1.30 -7.75 1.66
N VAL A 316 1.89 -7.14 2.69
CA VAL A 316 3.34 -6.92 2.76
C VAL A 316 4.08 -7.93 3.64
N ALA A 317 3.37 -8.77 4.41
CA ALA A 317 3.90 -9.85 5.24
C ALA A 317 4.26 -11.09 4.41
N GLN A 318 4.98 -10.92 3.31
CA GLN A 318 5.16 -11.93 2.24
C GLN A 318 6.05 -13.14 2.62
N GLY A 319 6.39 -13.25 3.90
CA GLY A 319 7.28 -14.26 4.44
C GLY A 319 8.71 -14.12 3.90
N THR A 320 9.48 -15.18 4.15
CA THR A 320 10.94 -15.23 3.91
C THR A 320 11.38 -16.26 2.87
N THR A 321 10.44 -16.91 2.19
CA THR A 321 10.72 -18.07 1.32
C THR A 321 11.15 -17.70 -0.09
N GLY A 322 11.32 -16.41 -0.38
CA GLY A 322 11.80 -15.89 -1.66
C GLY A 322 13.22 -16.33 -2.02
N THR A 323 13.58 -16.15 -3.28
CA THR A 323 14.90 -16.49 -3.82
C THR A 323 15.79 -15.25 -3.85
N GLY A 324 16.99 -15.28 -3.27
CA GLY A 324 17.99 -14.18 -3.32
C GLY A 324 18.62 -13.95 -4.72
N ILE A 325 17.75 -13.71 -5.70
CA ILE A 325 18.00 -13.16 -7.04
C ILE A 325 16.80 -12.25 -7.31
N GLU A 326 16.79 -11.11 -6.63
CA GLU A 326 15.62 -10.24 -6.60
C GLU A 326 15.45 -9.49 -7.93
N MET A 327 14.24 -9.58 -8.51
CA MET A 327 13.93 -9.11 -9.87
C MET A 327 12.76 -8.12 -9.88
N GLY A 328 12.74 -7.21 -8.91
CA GLY A 328 11.63 -6.27 -8.71
C GLY A 328 11.21 -5.46 -9.93
N LEU A 329 12.14 -5.05 -10.81
CA LEU A 329 11.75 -4.34 -12.05
C LEU A 329 11.10 -5.27 -13.09
N ASP A 330 11.54 -6.54 -13.23
CA ASP A 330 10.87 -7.52 -14.08
C ASP A 330 9.55 -8.00 -13.46
N SER A 331 9.43 -8.13 -12.14
CA SER A 331 8.17 -8.48 -11.48
C SER A 331 7.13 -7.36 -11.62
N ALA A 332 7.53 -6.09 -11.49
CA ALA A 332 6.66 -4.95 -11.80
C ALA A 332 6.29 -4.89 -13.29
N LEU A 333 7.21 -5.25 -14.20
CA LEU A 333 6.93 -5.37 -15.63
C LEU A 333 5.92 -6.50 -15.91
N SER A 334 6.06 -7.67 -15.31
CA SER A 334 5.09 -8.77 -15.37
C SER A 334 3.72 -8.30 -14.87
N ALA A 335 3.67 -7.67 -13.69
CA ALA A 335 2.43 -7.24 -13.05
C ALA A 335 1.61 -6.23 -13.87
N LEU A 336 2.31 -5.34 -14.59
CA LEU A 336 1.75 -4.26 -15.38
C LEU A 336 1.63 -4.61 -16.88
N SER A 337 1.79 -5.89 -17.26
CA SER A 337 1.75 -6.35 -18.65
C SER A 337 0.79 -7.51 -18.89
N GLU A 338 0.51 -7.77 -20.17
CA GLU A 338 -0.35 -8.89 -20.59
C GLU A 338 0.41 -10.24 -20.46
N PRO A 339 -0.21 -11.30 -19.90
CA PRO A 339 -1.64 -11.43 -19.65
C PRO A 339 -2.14 -10.92 -18.29
N LEU A 340 -1.28 -10.72 -17.30
CA LEU A 340 -1.70 -10.45 -15.92
C LEU A 340 -2.58 -9.21 -15.81
N LEU A 341 -2.25 -8.14 -16.55
CA LEU A 341 -3.01 -6.89 -16.62
C LEU A 341 -4.49 -7.07 -17.05
N SER A 342 -4.82 -8.12 -17.81
CA SER A 342 -6.20 -8.44 -18.21
C SER A 342 -6.76 -9.70 -17.55
N THR A 343 -5.97 -10.41 -16.73
CA THR A 343 -6.38 -11.60 -15.98
C THR A 343 -6.26 -11.40 -14.47
N THR A 344 -5.13 -11.78 -13.87
CA THR A 344 -4.96 -11.84 -12.41
C THR A 344 -4.95 -10.46 -11.76
N ASN A 345 -4.38 -9.47 -12.44
CA ASN A 345 -4.25 -8.09 -11.97
C ASN A 345 -5.31 -7.18 -12.64
N ALA A 346 -6.40 -7.76 -13.16
CA ALA A 346 -7.40 -7.04 -13.92
C ALA A 346 -8.05 -5.91 -13.10
N GLY A 347 -8.00 -4.70 -13.64
CA GLY A 347 -8.56 -3.50 -13.00
C GLY A 347 -7.58 -2.71 -12.13
N PHE A 348 -6.37 -3.21 -11.90
CA PHE A 348 -5.38 -2.50 -11.09
C PHE A 348 -4.87 -1.20 -11.73
N VAL A 349 -4.51 -1.22 -13.02
CA VAL A 349 -4.05 -0.01 -13.73
C VAL A 349 -5.23 0.70 -14.38
N ARG A 350 -5.52 1.92 -13.94
CA ARG A 350 -6.54 2.80 -14.51
C ARG A 350 -5.91 3.83 -15.44
N THR A 351 -6.61 4.25 -16.48
CA THR A 351 -6.06 5.16 -17.51
C THR A 351 -6.00 6.62 -17.09
N GLU A 352 -6.86 6.98 -16.14
CA GLU A 352 -7.11 8.31 -15.59
C GLU A 352 -6.38 8.55 -14.27
N ALA A 353 -5.91 7.47 -13.64
CA ALA A 353 -5.11 7.53 -12.43
C ALA A 353 -3.65 7.86 -12.73
N ASN A 354 -2.96 8.46 -11.78
CA ASN A 354 -1.49 8.44 -11.75
C ASN A 354 -1.00 7.00 -11.43
N LEU A 355 0.25 6.65 -11.72
CA LEU A 355 0.89 5.40 -11.25
C LEU A 355 2.09 5.73 -10.37
N SER A 356 2.13 5.15 -9.18
CA SER A 356 3.32 5.13 -8.33
C SER A 356 3.81 3.70 -8.20
N LEU A 357 5.12 3.50 -8.38
CA LEU A 357 5.81 2.27 -8.02
C LEU A 357 6.60 2.52 -6.75
N ILE A 358 6.57 1.61 -5.79
CA ILE A 358 7.45 1.67 -4.61
C ILE A 358 8.16 0.34 -4.46
N ILE A 359 9.48 0.37 -4.53
CA ILE A 359 10.33 -0.80 -4.32
C ILE A 359 10.81 -0.80 -2.88
N VAL A 360 10.75 -1.95 -2.21
CA VAL A 360 11.32 -2.18 -0.88
C VAL A 360 12.16 -3.46 -0.94
N SER A 361 13.49 -3.34 -0.87
CA SER A 361 14.43 -4.48 -1.03
C SER A 361 15.80 -4.17 -0.42
N ASP A 362 16.40 -5.15 0.25
CA ASP A 362 17.78 -5.08 0.75
C ASP A 362 18.82 -5.61 -0.26
N GLU A 363 18.39 -6.08 -1.44
CA GLU A 363 19.25 -6.54 -2.54
C GLU A 363 19.27 -5.58 -3.75
N GLU A 364 20.09 -5.90 -4.76
CA GLU A 364 20.16 -5.17 -6.04
C GLU A 364 19.34 -5.88 -7.13
N ASP A 365 18.69 -5.09 -8.00
CA ASP A 365 17.82 -5.57 -9.06
C ASP A 365 18.56 -6.40 -10.12
N SER A 366 18.32 -7.71 -10.09
CA SER A 366 18.86 -8.67 -11.05
C SER A 366 18.08 -8.74 -12.37
N SER A 367 17.07 -7.88 -12.57
CA SER A 367 16.16 -7.90 -13.72
C SER A 367 16.86 -7.73 -15.08
N GLN A 368 16.31 -8.38 -16.12
CA GLN A 368 17.01 -8.73 -17.36
C GLN A 368 17.35 -7.55 -18.29
N TYR A 369 16.55 -6.48 -18.27
CA TYR A 369 16.72 -5.33 -19.15
C TYR A 369 17.51 -4.20 -18.48
N ALA A 370 17.85 -3.16 -19.24
CA ALA A 370 18.42 -1.94 -18.66
C ALA A 370 17.31 -1.04 -18.08
N VAL A 371 17.62 -0.22 -17.08
CA VAL A 371 16.68 0.71 -16.41
C VAL A 371 15.84 1.55 -17.39
N ASP A 372 16.44 2.00 -18.50
CA ASP A 372 15.78 2.76 -19.57
C ASP A 372 14.58 2.04 -20.23
N HIS A 373 14.61 0.70 -20.27
CA HIS A 373 13.51 -0.12 -20.77
C HIS A 373 12.30 -0.07 -19.84
N TYR A 374 12.54 -0.27 -18.53
CA TYR A 374 11.50 -0.22 -17.50
C TYR A 374 10.89 1.17 -17.40
N PHE A 375 11.72 2.22 -17.34
CA PHE A 375 11.27 3.61 -17.41
C PHE A 375 10.34 3.86 -18.61
N SER A 376 10.79 3.46 -19.81
CA SER A 376 10.02 3.65 -21.04
C SER A 376 8.71 2.86 -21.07
N TYR A 377 8.68 1.68 -20.44
CA TYR A 377 7.48 0.87 -20.33
C TYR A 377 6.46 1.50 -19.36
N PHE A 378 6.86 1.76 -18.12
CA PHE A 378 5.98 2.25 -17.06
C PHE A 378 5.44 3.66 -17.36
N ALA A 379 6.29 4.59 -17.81
CA ALA A 379 5.82 5.89 -18.29
C ALA A 379 4.89 5.74 -19.52
N GLY A 380 5.16 4.76 -20.39
CA GLY A 380 4.32 4.43 -21.53
C GLY A 380 2.87 4.05 -21.17
N LEU A 381 2.63 3.43 -20.01
CA LEU A 381 1.28 3.08 -19.53
C LEU A 381 0.40 4.31 -19.29
N LYS A 382 1.00 5.45 -18.92
CA LYS A 382 0.33 6.74 -18.69
C LYS A 382 0.55 7.75 -19.84
N GLY A 383 1.16 7.30 -20.94
CA GLY A 383 1.32 8.00 -22.21
C GLY A 383 2.45 9.04 -22.28
N ASP A 384 2.66 9.63 -23.46
CA ASP A 384 3.77 10.54 -23.81
C ASP A 384 4.02 11.73 -22.86
N ALA A 385 3.05 12.06 -22.00
CA ALA A 385 3.19 13.10 -20.98
C ALA A 385 4.01 12.62 -19.78
N ALA A 386 3.86 11.37 -19.35
CA ALA A 386 4.50 10.81 -18.15
C ALA A 386 6.04 10.72 -18.24
N PHE A 387 6.59 10.78 -19.46
CA PHE A 387 8.04 10.93 -19.70
C PHE A 387 8.62 12.29 -19.27
N ARG A 388 7.78 13.24 -18.79
CA ARG A 388 8.15 14.60 -18.36
C ARG A 388 7.30 15.11 -17.19
N ASP A 389 6.04 14.70 -17.10
CA ASP A 389 5.13 14.98 -15.99
C ASP A 389 5.21 13.83 -14.99
N HIS A 390 6.09 13.97 -14.00
CA HIS A 390 6.35 12.96 -12.99
C HIS A 390 5.18 12.79 -12.00
N SER A 391 4.15 13.65 -12.06
CA SER A 391 2.90 13.41 -11.32
C SER A 391 2.08 12.27 -11.93
N LEU A 392 2.26 11.95 -13.23
CA LEU A 392 1.57 10.85 -13.89
C LEU A 392 2.22 9.49 -13.63
N PHE A 393 3.54 9.46 -13.51
CA PHE A 393 4.32 8.28 -13.19
C PHE A 393 5.53 8.64 -12.32
N ASN A 394 5.62 8.04 -11.13
CA ASN A 394 6.82 8.05 -10.31
C ASN A 394 7.24 6.62 -9.88
N LEU A 395 8.50 6.48 -9.50
CA LEU A 395 8.99 5.33 -8.75
C LEU A 395 9.78 5.83 -7.53
N SER A 396 9.44 5.35 -6.34
CA SER A 396 10.22 5.56 -5.12
C SER A 396 10.89 4.25 -4.70
N ALA A 397 11.96 4.33 -3.90
CA ALA A 397 12.74 3.18 -3.46
C ALA A 397 13.12 3.29 -1.98
N VAL A 398 12.88 2.21 -1.22
CA VAL A 398 13.37 1.99 0.14
C VAL A 398 14.39 0.85 0.04
N VAL A 399 15.67 1.21 -0.06
CA VAL A 399 16.75 0.29 -0.46
C VAL A 399 18.06 0.66 0.24
N GLY A 400 19.12 -0.10 0.04
CA GLY A 400 20.48 0.43 0.28
C GLY A 400 20.73 1.59 -0.69
N SER A 401 20.73 2.82 -0.15
CA SER A 401 20.63 4.07 -0.94
C SER A 401 21.96 4.77 -1.22
N GLU A 402 23.04 4.43 -0.52
CA GLU A 402 24.37 5.00 -0.69
C GLU A 402 25.33 4.06 -1.46
N GLU A 403 26.11 4.60 -2.40
CA GLU A 403 27.13 3.83 -3.13
C GLU A 403 28.34 3.52 -2.22
N PRO A 404 28.69 2.25 -1.96
CA PRO A 404 29.79 1.88 -1.06
C PRO A 404 31.18 2.23 -1.62
N GLU A 405 32.17 2.45 -0.75
CA GLU A 405 33.55 2.78 -1.18
C GLU A 405 34.21 1.64 -1.98
N PHE A 406 33.80 0.39 -1.75
CA PHE A 406 34.34 -0.80 -2.40
C PHE A 406 33.25 -1.75 -2.89
N ASP A 407 33.51 -2.38 -4.04
CA ASP A 407 32.67 -3.40 -4.65
C ASP A 407 32.49 -4.62 -3.72
N GLY A 408 31.23 -4.90 -3.35
CA GLY A 408 30.85 -5.97 -2.41
C GLY A 408 30.85 -5.58 -0.92
N ASP A 409 31.14 -4.34 -0.57
CA ASP A 409 30.77 -3.79 0.76
C ASP A 409 29.28 -3.40 0.75
N PRO A 410 28.58 -3.46 1.89
CA PRO A 410 27.17 -3.09 1.96
C PRO A 410 26.96 -1.58 1.83
N SER A 411 25.78 -1.19 1.33
CA SER A 411 25.34 0.20 1.27
C SER A 411 25.05 0.75 2.67
N CYS A 412 24.30 -0.02 3.47
CA CYS A 412 24.00 0.32 4.85
C CYS A 412 23.97 -0.95 5.73
N SER A 413 24.07 -0.76 7.03
CA SER A 413 23.91 -1.81 8.05
C SER A 413 23.38 -1.19 9.34
N SER A 414 22.34 -1.80 9.89
CA SER A 414 21.75 -1.50 11.19
C SER A 414 22.06 -2.64 12.18
N ASP A 415 21.49 -2.59 13.39
CA ASP A 415 21.47 -3.76 14.30
C ASP A 415 20.55 -4.89 13.75
N ASP A 416 19.75 -4.57 12.73
CA ASP A 416 18.60 -5.35 12.25
C ASP A 416 18.91 -6.06 10.91
N GLY A 417 19.69 -5.43 10.02
CA GLY A 417 19.95 -5.91 8.68
C GLY A 417 21.20 -5.32 8.02
N VAL A 418 21.47 -5.78 6.79
CA VAL A 418 22.59 -5.33 5.95
C VAL A 418 22.11 -5.29 4.49
N ALA A 419 22.04 -4.09 3.90
CA ALA A 419 21.54 -3.93 2.53
C ALA A 419 22.67 -3.72 1.50
N SER A 420 22.49 -4.32 0.33
CA SER A 420 23.24 -4.04 -0.89
C SER A 420 22.82 -2.71 -1.50
N TYR A 421 23.68 -2.09 -2.31
CA TYR A 421 23.33 -0.85 -3.00
C TYR A 421 22.35 -1.12 -4.15
N GLY A 422 21.11 -0.62 -4.04
CA GLY A 422 20.05 -0.79 -5.03
C GLY A 422 20.18 0.18 -6.21
N SER A 423 21.33 0.18 -6.89
CA SER A 423 21.72 1.22 -7.86
C SER A 423 20.73 1.41 -9.00
N ARG A 424 20.05 0.34 -9.43
CA ARG A 424 19.05 0.38 -10.51
C ARG A 424 17.72 0.98 -10.06
N TYR A 425 17.31 0.72 -8.82
CA TYR A 425 16.15 1.35 -8.19
C TYR A 425 16.41 2.84 -7.95
N VAL A 426 17.60 3.19 -7.45
CA VAL A 426 18.07 4.57 -7.25
C VAL A 426 18.11 5.36 -8.58
N ASP A 427 18.66 4.80 -9.66
CA ASP A 427 18.66 5.43 -10.99
C ASP A 427 17.23 5.71 -11.51
N LEU A 428 16.29 4.79 -11.29
CA LEU A 428 14.91 4.96 -11.74
C LEU A 428 14.12 5.95 -10.88
N ALA A 429 14.36 5.97 -9.57
CA ALA A 429 13.76 6.94 -8.65
C ALA A 429 14.24 8.36 -8.94
N GLN A 430 15.55 8.57 -9.14
CA GLN A 430 16.12 9.86 -9.53
C GLN A 430 15.55 10.37 -10.87
N ARG A 431 15.39 9.50 -11.87
CA ARG A 431 14.79 9.86 -13.17
C ARG A 431 13.34 10.31 -13.06
N THR A 432 12.59 9.72 -12.13
CA THR A 432 11.15 9.95 -11.97
C THR A 432 10.82 10.91 -10.83
N ASN A 433 11.81 11.46 -10.12
CA ASN A 433 11.61 12.34 -8.96
C ASN A 433 10.72 11.67 -7.88
N GLY A 434 10.85 10.35 -7.68
CA GLY A 434 10.35 9.69 -6.48
C GLY A 434 11.36 9.78 -5.34
N LEU A 435 10.95 9.33 -4.15
CA LEU A 435 11.81 9.31 -2.96
C LEU A 435 12.82 8.15 -2.99
N ILE A 436 13.93 8.36 -2.29
CA ILE A 436 14.95 7.34 -2.03
C ILE A 436 15.22 7.40 -0.53
N GLU A 437 14.81 6.35 0.18
CA GLU A 437 15.03 6.18 1.61
C GLU A 437 15.97 5.01 1.87
N SER A 438 16.70 5.06 2.99
CA SER A 438 17.55 3.96 3.45
C SER A 438 16.68 2.89 4.09
N ILE A 439 16.76 1.66 3.60
CA ILE A 439 16.06 0.51 4.18
C ILE A 439 16.57 0.16 5.59
N CYS A 440 17.80 0.56 5.92
CA CYS A 440 18.39 0.36 7.26
C CYS A 440 17.90 1.37 8.32
N ASP A 441 16.99 2.29 7.97
CA ASP A 441 16.52 3.32 8.89
C ASP A 441 15.42 2.79 9.84
N ASP A 442 15.42 3.28 11.08
CA ASP A 442 14.48 2.84 12.14
C ASP A 442 13.02 3.23 11.88
N ASP A 443 12.76 4.15 10.93
CA ASP A 443 11.46 4.82 10.73
C ASP A 443 11.11 4.99 9.25
N PHE A 444 10.11 4.24 8.77
CA PHE A 444 9.57 4.33 7.40
C PHE A 444 8.42 5.36 7.28
N SER A 445 8.25 6.26 8.26
CA SER A 445 7.33 7.40 8.15
C SER A 445 7.53 8.28 6.90
N PRO A 446 8.74 8.51 6.34
CA PRO A 446 8.90 9.30 5.11
C PRO A 446 8.19 8.68 3.89
N ILE A 447 8.35 7.38 3.66
CA ILE A 447 7.69 6.71 2.52
C ILE A 447 6.17 6.62 2.71
N ALA A 448 5.69 6.48 3.96
CA ALA A 448 4.27 6.61 4.27
C ALA A 448 3.74 8.04 3.99
N GLN A 449 4.52 9.08 4.29
CA GLN A 449 4.14 10.46 3.97
C GLN A 449 4.11 10.75 2.46
N GLU A 450 5.06 10.21 1.69
CA GLU A 450 5.06 10.29 0.21
C GLU A 450 3.88 9.57 -0.40
N LEU A 451 3.53 8.39 0.13
CA LEU A 451 2.27 7.73 -0.20
C LEU A 451 1.08 8.65 0.12
N GLY A 452 1.10 9.38 1.23
CA GLY A 452 0.08 10.37 1.56
C GLY A 452 -0.06 11.50 0.55
N LEU A 453 1.06 12.07 0.11
CA LEU A 453 1.09 13.10 -0.92
C LEU A 453 0.62 12.54 -2.28
N THR A 454 1.08 11.35 -2.65
CA THR A 454 0.69 10.61 -3.85
C THR A 454 -0.82 10.29 -3.85
N LEU A 455 -1.35 9.73 -2.75
CA LEU A 455 -2.77 9.45 -2.54
C LEU A 455 -3.62 10.73 -2.54
N SER A 456 -3.12 11.83 -1.97
CA SER A 456 -3.85 13.10 -1.97
C SER A 456 -4.09 13.68 -3.38
N GLY A 457 -3.34 13.21 -4.40
CA GLY A 457 -3.44 13.67 -5.78
C GLY A 457 -2.99 15.12 -5.97
N LEU A 458 -2.26 15.68 -5.01
CA LEU A 458 -1.91 17.09 -4.97
C LEU A 458 -0.63 17.36 -5.76
N VAL A 459 -0.75 18.16 -6.82
CA VAL A 459 0.37 18.76 -7.54
C VAL A 459 1.15 19.70 -6.61
N ALA A 460 2.43 19.40 -6.37
CA ALA A 460 3.33 20.22 -5.57
C ALA A 460 4.16 21.24 -6.38
N GLU A 461 4.16 21.17 -7.71
CA GLU A 461 4.94 22.07 -8.58
C GLU A 461 4.13 22.62 -9.75
N TYR A 462 4.18 23.95 -9.96
CA TYR A 462 3.37 24.69 -10.94
C TYR A 462 4.25 25.52 -11.87
N GLU A 463 4.25 25.21 -13.18
CA GLU A 463 4.95 26.02 -14.20
C GLU A 463 4.26 27.38 -14.37
N LEU A 464 5.01 28.46 -14.21
CA LEU A 464 4.56 29.83 -14.45
C LEU A 464 4.54 30.12 -15.95
N SER A 465 3.56 30.89 -16.42
CA SER A 465 3.38 31.11 -17.87
C SER A 465 4.40 32.07 -18.49
N GLU A 466 5.07 32.88 -17.67
CA GLU A 466 6.16 33.79 -18.04
C GLU A 466 7.23 33.85 -16.93
N ARG A 467 8.46 34.29 -17.23
CA ARG A 467 9.54 34.37 -16.21
C ARG A 467 9.37 35.56 -15.25
N PRO A 468 9.25 35.34 -13.93
CA PRO A 468 9.09 36.39 -12.93
C PRO A 468 10.39 37.13 -12.62
N ARG A 469 10.27 38.39 -12.21
CA ARG A 469 11.28 39.03 -11.38
C ARG A 469 11.06 38.60 -9.93
N GLU A 470 11.94 37.72 -9.47
CA GLU A 470 11.91 37.03 -8.18
C GLU A 470 11.64 37.90 -6.94
N ASP A 471 12.10 39.15 -6.91
CA ASP A 471 11.88 40.11 -5.81
C ASP A 471 10.45 40.69 -5.78
N THR A 472 9.64 40.39 -6.79
CA THR A 472 8.25 40.86 -6.96
C THR A 472 7.21 39.74 -6.92
N LEU A 473 7.64 38.51 -6.65
CA LEU A 473 6.81 37.32 -6.68
C LEU A 473 6.01 37.19 -5.38
N GLU A 474 4.70 37.37 -5.48
CA GLU A 474 3.73 37.29 -4.38
C GLU A 474 2.81 36.09 -4.64
N VAL A 475 2.53 35.27 -3.62
CA VAL A 475 1.76 34.02 -3.76
C VAL A 475 0.69 33.97 -2.69
N SER A 476 -0.54 33.61 -3.07
CA SER A 476 -1.69 33.57 -2.17
C SER A 476 -2.60 32.40 -2.43
N LEU A 477 -3.18 31.85 -1.35
CA LEU A 477 -4.14 30.76 -1.36
C LEU A 477 -5.56 31.26 -1.11
N TYR A 478 -6.50 30.68 -1.85
CA TYR A 478 -7.94 30.92 -1.75
C TYR A 478 -8.69 29.59 -1.72
N SER A 479 -9.71 29.46 -0.87
CA SER A 479 -10.53 28.23 -0.80
C SER A 479 -11.58 28.13 -1.92
N SER A 480 -11.75 29.19 -2.72
CA SER A 480 -12.53 29.17 -3.97
C SER A 480 -11.94 30.15 -5.02
N ALA A 481 -12.54 30.21 -6.21
CA ALA A 481 -12.15 31.17 -7.25
C ALA A 481 -12.55 32.64 -6.94
N SER A 482 -13.14 32.91 -5.77
CA SER A 482 -13.53 34.25 -5.32
C SER A 482 -12.39 34.96 -4.58
N GLU A 483 -12.16 36.24 -4.87
CA GLU A 483 -11.20 37.06 -4.12
C GLU A 483 -11.63 37.27 -2.65
N ASP A 484 -12.91 37.08 -2.32
CA ASP A 484 -13.43 37.15 -0.95
C ASP A 484 -13.04 35.91 -0.09
N ASP A 485 -12.67 34.79 -0.71
CA ASP A 485 -12.36 33.51 -0.04
C ASP A 485 -10.83 33.33 0.15
N PHE A 486 -10.14 34.42 0.53
CA PHE A 486 -8.70 34.43 0.81
C PHE A 486 -8.37 33.75 2.14
N GLU A 487 -7.36 32.87 2.13
CA GLU A 487 -6.96 32.07 3.28
C GLU A 487 -5.59 32.49 3.85
N LYS A 488 -4.55 32.54 3.01
CA LYS A 488 -3.16 32.82 3.43
C LYS A 488 -2.32 33.40 2.28
N GLU A 489 -1.45 34.36 2.61
CA GLU A 489 -0.32 34.78 1.77
C GLU A 489 0.90 33.92 2.13
N LEU A 490 1.56 33.36 1.12
CA LEU A 490 2.62 32.38 1.31
C LEU A 490 4.01 33.02 1.35
N VAL A 491 4.87 32.47 2.19
CA VAL A 491 6.24 32.94 2.42
C VAL A 491 7.21 32.12 1.58
N ARG A 492 7.99 32.79 0.72
CA ARG A 492 9.06 32.17 -0.04
C ARG A 492 10.14 31.58 0.90
N ASP A 493 10.70 30.44 0.50
CA ASP A 493 11.72 29.67 1.23
C ASP A 493 11.23 29.17 2.60
N VAL A 494 9.90 29.04 2.77
CA VAL A 494 9.21 28.47 3.95
C VAL A 494 7.97 27.67 3.52
N ASP A 495 7.12 28.26 2.68
CA ASP A 495 5.92 27.62 2.13
C ASP A 495 6.13 27.08 0.71
N TYR A 496 7.03 27.72 -0.05
CA TYR A 496 7.38 27.35 -1.43
C TYR A 496 8.75 27.94 -1.82
N ILE A 497 9.36 27.38 -2.86
CA ILE A 497 10.50 27.95 -3.59
C ILE A 497 10.16 28.20 -5.06
N TYR A 498 10.94 29.07 -5.71
CA TYR A 498 10.90 29.27 -7.16
C TYR A 498 12.08 28.54 -7.82
N VAL A 499 11.80 27.62 -8.74
CA VAL A 499 12.80 26.79 -9.45
C VAL A 499 13.13 27.44 -10.79
N VAL A 500 14.30 28.06 -10.87
CA VAL A 500 14.72 28.93 -11.99
C VAL A 500 14.85 28.16 -13.30
N GLU A 501 15.39 26.93 -13.28
CA GLU A 501 15.61 26.11 -14.47
C GLU A 501 14.29 25.73 -15.18
N ARG A 502 13.24 25.48 -14.38
CA ARG A 502 11.93 25.00 -14.83
C ARG A 502 10.89 26.12 -14.98
N ASN A 503 11.19 27.33 -14.51
CA ASN A 503 10.23 28.43 -14.38
C ASN A 503 8.98 28.06 -13.58
N SER A 504 9.15 27.34 -12.47
CA SER A 504 8.06 26.79 -11.69
C SER A 504 8.09 27.23 -10.22
N LEU A 505 6.93 27.20 -9.58
CA LEU A 505 6.78 27.32 -8.14
C LEU A 505 6.61 25.92 -7.55
N ARG A 506 7.50 25.53 -6.64
CA ARG A 506 7.45 24.23 -5.94
C ARG A 506 7.16 24.46 -4.47
N PHE A 507 6.12 23.83 -3.95
CA PHE A 507 5.75 23.90 -2.54
C PHE A 507 6.72 23.12 -1.66
N GLU A 508 6.93 23.59 -0.44
CA GLU A 508 7.68 22.86 0.59
C GLU A 508 6.82 21.73 1.19
N GLU A 509 7.48 20.77 1.83
CA GLU A 509 6.83 19.59 2.41
C GLU A 509 5.75 19.97 3.45
N GLY A 510 4.59 19.33 3.36
CA GLY A 510 3.41 19.65 4.19
C GLY A 510 2.79 21.03 3.94
N GLN A 511 3.29 21.84 3.00
CA GLN A 511 2.72 23.14 2.61
C GLN A 511 1.93 23.10 1.28
N VAL A 512 1.82 21.92 0.67
CA VAL A 512 1.05 21.69 -0.56
C VAL A 512 -0.43 22.08 -0.36
N PRO A 513 -1.04 22.90 -1.24
CA PRO A 513 -2.39 23.41 -1.00
C PRO A 513 -3.46 22.32 -1.02
N PRO A 514 -4.54 22.44 -0.22
CA PRO A 514 -5.65 21.49 -0.23
C PRO A 514 -6.35 21.39 -1.59
N SER A 515 -6.92 20.22 -1.89
CA SER A 515 -7.63 19.97 -3.15
C SER A 515 -8.71 21.03 -3.44
N GLN A 516 -8.87 21.39 -4.71
CA GLN A 516 -9.77 22.43 -5.22
C GLN A 516 -9.50 23.88 -4.80
N TRP A 517 -8.52 24.14 -3.92
CA TRP A 517 -8.08 25.52 -3.62
C TRP A 517 -7.41 26.16 -4.84
N PHE A 518 -7.30 27.48 -4.81
CA PHE A 518 -6.72 28.28 -5.89
C PHE A 518 -5.43 28.94 -5.40
N ILE A 519 -4.39 28.83 -6.24
CA ILE A 519 -3.07 29.42 -6.03
C ILE A 519 -2.97 30.59 -7.00
N LYS A 520 -2.90 31.80 -6.46
CA LYS A 520 -2.68 33.03 -7.22
C LYS A 520 -1.22 33.43 -7.09
N VAL A 521 -0.54 33.60 -8.23
CA VAL A 521 0.86 34.06 -8.29
C VAL A 521 0.89 35.38 -9.03
N GLU A 522 1.31 36.46 -8.37
CA GLU A 522 1.42 37.81 -8.94
C GLU A 522 2.89 38.26 -8.98
N TYR A 523 3.34 38.78 -10.12
CA TYR A 523 4.76 39.17 -10.30
C TYR A 523 4.97 40.19 -11.43
N GLU A 524 6.07 40.93 -11.39
CA GLU A 524 6.54 41.72 -12.53
C GLU A 524 7.39 40.86 -13.48
N LEU A 525 7.31 41.11 -14.79
CA LEU A 525 8.19 40.44 -15.75
C LEU A 525 9.63 40.98 -15.71
N LEU A 526 10.60 40.10 -15.97
CA LEU A 526 11.98 40.49 -16.26
C LEU A 526 12.05 41.35 -17.53
N PRO A 527 12.65 42.55 -17.50
CA PRO A 527 12.86 43.36 -18.70
C PRO A 527 13.74 42.61 -19.71
N LYS A 528 13.40 42.69 -21.01
CA LYS A 528 14.17 41.99 -22.08
C LYS A 528 15.66 42.37 -22.05
N GLY A 529 16.50 41.41 -21.70
CA GLY A 529 17.96 41.56 -21.60
C GLY A 529 18.48 41.90 -20.20
N ALA A 530 17.63 41.90 -19.16
CA ALA A 530 18.07 41.80 -17.77
C ALA A 530 18.53 40.37 -17.45
N VAL A 531 19.47 40.25 -16.51
CA VAL A 531 19.98 39.00 -15.95
C VAL A 531 19.69 39.06 -14.44
N GLN A 532 19.28 37.94 -13.86
CA GLN A 532 18.93 37.84 -12.44
C GLN A 532 20.19 37.49 -11.62
N GLU A 533 20.30 37.88 -10.34
CA GLU A 533 21.50 37.52 -9.54
C GLU A 533 21.62 36.00 -9.33
N SER A 534 20.50 35.27 -9.41
CA SER A 534 20.41 33.81 -9.42
C SER A 534 20.93 33.14 -10.71
N ASP A 535 20.94 33.82 -11.87
CA ASP A 535 21.56 33.30 -13.11
C ASP A 535 23.10 33.23 -12.98
N THR A 536 23.70 33.97 -12.06
CA THR A 536 25.14 33.98 -11.81
C THR A 536 25.50 33.08 -10.63
N GLY A 537 25.53 31.77 -10.87
CA GLY A 537 25.97 30.80 -9.88
C GLY A 537 27.32 31.19 -9.24
N GLU A 538 27.39 31.11 -7.92
CA GLU A 538 28.58 31.46 -7.14
C GLU A 538 29.72 30.44 -7.34
N ASP A 539 30.46 30.54 -8.46
CA ASP A 539 31.83 30.01 -8.53
C ASP A 539 32.80 31.03 -7.91
N GLY A 540 32.61 31.23 -6.60
CA GLY A 540 33.23 32.30 -5.82
C GLY A 540 34.51 31.88 -5.10
N THR A 541 35.62 31.68 -5.82
CA THR A 541 36.97 31.77 -5.20
C THR A 541 37.98 32.54 -6.07
N PRO A 542 38.96 33.25 -5.46
CA PRO A 542 39.79 34.27 -6.12
C PRO A 542 41.07 33.76 -6.80
#